data_AF-A0A6N6L6V5-F1
#
_entry.id   AF-A0A6N6L6V5-F1
#
_cell.length_a   1.000
_cell.length_b   1.000
_cell.length_c   1.000
_cell.angle_alpha   90.00
_cell.angle_beta   90.00
_cell.angle_gamma   90.00
#
_symmetry.space_group_name_H-M   'P 1'
#
loop_
_entity.id
_entity.type
_entity.pdbx_description
1 polymer ?
#
loop_
_entity_poly.entity_id
_entity_poly.type
_entity_poly.pdbx_seq_one_letter_code
_entity_poly.pdbx_strand_id
1 'polypeptide(L)'
;MSLKHIAFLLSFCALFLGACGESSAADLTPTIPPELILTAMQDISSSETQAALNATPTATEEIPPTPEDTATPGDTATPEPDPTGVKGDGVFMVGFDIALGEWRSEDGAGLSCYWVRRKYDGVILGSYFGQQGTTMRIEDVDYEVEMEGCGDWTYVGP
;
A
#
# COMPACT_ATOMS: atom_id res chain seq x y z
N MET A 1 -17.04 -44.99 -44.11
CA MET A 1 -17.12 -43.68 -44.79
C MET A 1 -16.58 -42.64 -43.80
N SER A 2 -15.26 -42.41 -43.81
CA SER A 2 -14.58 -41.22 -44.36
C SER A 2 -14.72 -40.02 -43.41
N LEU A 3 -13.79 -39.66 -42.50
CA LEU A 3 -12.32 -39.53 -42.56
C LEU A 3 -11.80 -38.71 -43.74
N LYS A 4 -12.25 -37.45 -43.84
CA LYS A 4 -11.58 -36.34 -44.52
C LYS A 4 -11.89 -35.07 -43.73
N HIS A 5 -11.06 -34.04 -43.86
CA HIS A 5 -11.00 -32.76 -43.12
C HIS A 5 -9.99 -32.68 -41.95
N ILE A 6 -8.99 -33.58 -41.95
CA ILE A 6 -7.63 -33.22 -41.51
C ILE A 6 -6.98 -32.42 -42.66
N ALA A 7 -6.20 -31.41 -42.27
CA ALA A 7 -5.30 -30.61 -43.09
C ALA A 7 -5.96 -29.54 -43.97
N PHE A 8 -6.04 -28.31 -43.44
CA PHE A 8 -5.44 -27.13 -44.06
C PHE A 8 -5.68 -25.95 -43.11
N LEU A 9 -4.63 -25.53 -42.39
CA LEU A 9 -4.36 -24.15 -41.91
C LEU A 9 -3.15 -24.15 -40.95
N LEU A 10 -2.10 -24.90 -41.31
CA LEU A 10 -0.73 -24.64 -40.90
C LEU A 10 0.00 -24.11 -42.13
N SER A 11 -0.24 -22.83 -42.46
CA SER A 11 0.54 -22.11 -43.47
C SER A 11 0.28 -20.63 -43.33
N PHE A 12 1.06 -19.97 -42.48
CA PHE A 12 1.54 -18.60 -42.66
C PHE A 12 2.63 -18.34 -41.60
N CYS A 13 3.69 -19.15 -41.66
CA CYS A 13 4.96 -18.88 -40.99
C CYS A 13 6.03 -18.86 -42.08
N ALA A 14 6.14 -17.73 -42.79
CA ALA A 14 7.31 -17.30 -43.56
C ALA A 14 6.90 -16.12 -44.44
N LEU A 15 7.21 -14.90 -44.01
CA LEU A 15 7.70 -13.78 -44.85
C LEU A 15 7.59 -12.48 -44.05
N PHE A 16 8.52 -12.28 -43.12
CA PHE A 16 9.15 -10.99 -42.88
C PHE A 16 10.56 -11.29 -42.35
N LEU A 17 11.48 -11.56 -43.28
CA LEU A 17 12.91 -11.28 -43.09
C LEU A 17 13.03 -9.75 -43.02
N GLY A 18 12.71 -9.19 -41.86
CA GLY A 18 13.01 -7.81 -41.49
C GLY A 18 14.27 -7.81 -40.65
N ALA A 19 15.29 -7.11 -41.14
CA ALA A 19 16.61 -6.99 -40.53
C ALA A 19 16.57 -6.81 -39.01
N CYS A 20 17.31 -7.65 -38.27
CA CYS A 20 17.83 -7.24 -36.97
C CYS A 20 18.80 -6.10 -37.23
N GLY A 21 18.31 -4.87 -37.05
CA GLY A 21 19.18 -3.72 -36.88
C GLY A 21 19.97 -3.93 -35.59
N GLU A 22 21.29 -4.02 -35.73
CA GLU A 22 22.25 -3.83 -34.65
C GLU A 22 22.08 -2.41 -34.12
N SER A 23 21.22 -2.24 -33.12
CA SER A 23 21.18 -1.03 -32.31
C SER A 23 22.39 -1.08 -31.39
N SER A 24 23.50 -0.51 -31.86
CA SER A 24 24.64 -0.12 -31.03
C SER A 24 24.10 0.68 -29.85
N ALA A 25 24.09 0.08 -28.65
CA ALA A 25 23.94 0.82 -27.41
C ALA A 25 25.09 1.82 -27.35
N ALA A 26 24.81 3.09 -27.61
CA ALA A 26 25.72 4.16 -27.26
C ALA A 26 25.80 4.17 -25.73
N ASP A 27 26.90 3.62 -25.25
CA ASP A 27 27.34 3.66 -23.87
C ASP A 27 27.53 5.12 -23.47
N LEU A 28 26.51 5.69 -22.82
CA LEU A 28 26.57 6.98 -22.17
C LEU A 28 26.52 6.76 -20.66
N THR A 29 27.53 6.07 -20.12
CA THR A 29 27.79 6.20 -18.68
C THR A 29 28.24 7.64 -18.41
N PRO A 30 27.51 8.43 -17.58
CA PRO A 30 28.02 9.69 -17.12
C PRO A 30 29.24 9.43 -16.23
N THR A 31 30.43 9.71 -16.75
CA THR A 31 31.66 9.74 -15.94
C THR A 31 31.60 10.96 -15.02
N ILE A 32 31.10 10.76 -13.80
CA ILE A 32 31.13 11.77 -12.75
C ILE A 32 32.59 11.91 -12.28
N PRO A 33 33.21 13.10 -12.34
CA PRO A 33 34.55 13.31 -11.83
C PRO A 33 34.59 13.11 -10.30
N PRO A 34 35.61 12.43 -9.75
CA PRO A 34 35.68 12.05 -8.33
C PRO A 34 35.85 13.23 -7.35
N GLU A 35 36.02 14.47 -7.82
CA GLU A 35 36.20 15.62 -6.93
C GLU A 35 34.88 16.20 -6.38
N LEU A 36 33.71 15.81 -6.90
CA LEU A 36 32.44 16.39 -6.44
C LEU A 36 31.83 15.69 -5.20
N ILE A 37 32.43 14.60 -4.71
CA ILE A 37 31.84 13.79 -3.61
C ILE A 37 32.24 14.32 -2.22
N LEU A 38 33.30 15.13 -2.09
CA LEU A 38 33.88 15.45 -0.78
C LEU A 38 33.35 16.72 -0.09
N THR A 39 32.47 17.52 -0.72
CA THR A 39 32.10 18.84 -0.18
C THR A 39 30.69 18.91 0.45
N ALA A 40 29.88 17.84 0.41
CA ALA A 40 28.49 17.92 0.91
C ALA A 40 28.26 17.45 2.36
N MET A 41 29.27 16.94 3.07
CA MET A 41 29.09 16.32 4.40
C MET A 41 29.49 17.20 5.59
N GLN A 42 29.76 18.50 5.41
CA GLN A 42 30.44 19.29 6.45
C GLN A 42 29.82 20.64 6.81
N ASP A 43 28.49 20.80 6.77
CA ASP A 43 27.87 22.06 7.24
C ASP A 43 26.46 21.92 7.89
N ILE A 44 26.13 20.78 8.50
CA ILE A 44 24.90 20.69 9.34
C ILE A 44 25.19 20.27 10.79
N SER A 45 26.45 20.45 11.21
CA SER A 45 26.84 20.39 12.62
C SER A 45 27.01 21.83 13.12
N SER A 46 26.29 22.16 14.20
CA SER A 46 26.45 23.33 15.08
C SER A 46 25.78 24.67 14.70
N SER A 47 24.55 24.87 15.18
CA SER A 47 23.97 26.14 15.69
C SER A 47 22.50 25.84 16.05
N GLU A 48 21.97 25.85 17.26
CA GLU A 48 22.29 26.56 18.49
C GLU A 48 21.92 25.69 19.70
N THR A 49 22.74 25.77 20.75
CA THR A 49 22.42 25.23 22.06
C THR A 49 21.94 26.37 22.96
N GLN A 50 20.83 26.11 23.64
CA GLN A 50 20.43 26.59 24.97
C GLN A 50 19.80 27.97 25.17
N ALA A 51 18.56 27.84 25.65
CA ALA A 51 18.09 28.25 26.98
C ALA A 51 17.55 29.67 27.14
N ALA A 52 16.23 29.72 27.36
CA ALA A 52 15.67 30.47 28.48
C ALA A 52 14.30 29.88 28.86
N LEU A 53 14.22 29.23 30.02
CA LEU A 53 13.50 29.73 31.21
C LEU A 53 11.99 29.48 31.17
N ASN A 54 11.60 28.38 31.83
CA ASN A 54 10.68 28.42 32.96
C ASN A 54 9.40 29.25 32.78
N ALA A 55 8.36 28.61 32.24
CA ALA A 55 6.99 28.97 32.57
C ALA A 55 6.19 27.69 32.81
N THR A 56 6.01 27.36 34.08
CA THR A 56 4.91 26.51 34.56
C THR A 56 3.69 27.41 34.71
N PRO A 57 2.65 27.31 33.86
CA PRO A 57 1.33 27.72 34.26
C PRO A 57 0.68 26.55 35.01
N THR A 58 0.84 26.55 36.34
CA THR A 58 -0.11 25.85 37.22
C THR A 58 -1.38 26.69 37.19
N ALA A 59 -2.27 26.39 36.25
CA ALA A 59 -3.68 26.72 36.39
C ALA A 59 -4.38 25.46 36.89
N THR A 60 -4.50 25.36 38.22
CA THR A 60 -5.45 24.46 38.85
C THR A 60 -6.83 25.07 38.64
N GLU A 61 -7.48 24.69 37.54
CA GLU A 61 -8.91 24.91 37.40
C GLU A 61 -9.61 23.84 38.25
N GLU A 62 -10.22 24.29 39.34
CA GLU A 62 -11.11 23.46 40.16
C GLU A 62 -12.34 23.13 39.31
N ILE A 63 -12.38 21.91 38.78
CA ILE A 63 -13.51 21.42 38.01
C ILE A 63 -14.75 21.47 38.93
N PRO A 64 -15.82 22.19 38.57
CA PRO A 64 -17.06 22.18 39.35
C PRO A 64 -17.59 20.74 39.46
N PRO A 65 -18.27 20.36 40.54
CA PRO A 65 -18.79 19.00 40.68
C PRO A 65 -19.64 18.67 39.46
N THR A 66 -19.25 17.61 38.76
CA THR A 66 -19.97 17.01 37.65
C THR A 66 -21.45 16.92 38.03
N PRO A 67 -22.38 17.54 37.28
CA PRO A 67 -23.80 17.24 37.47
C PRO A 67 -23.97 15.74 37.22
N GLU A 68 -24.47 15.05 38.23
CA GLU A 68 -24.80 13.63 38.20
C GLU A 68 -25.86 13.42 37.10
N ASP A 69 -25.39 13.01 35.91
CA ASP A 69 -26.24 12.93 34.73
C ASP A 69 -27.23 11.79 34.91
N THR A 70 -28.49 12.21 34.96
CA THR A 70 -29.65 11.38 35.18
C THR A 70 -30.00 10.68 33.87
N ALA A 71 -29.82 9.36 33.89
CA ALA A 71 -30.33 8.37 32.94
C ALA A 71 -29.81 8.45 31.48
N THR A 72 -28.76 7.66 31.20
CA THR A 72 -28.25 7.34 29.86
C THR A 72 -29.31 6.63 29.00
N PRO A 73 -29.74 7.21 27.87
CA PRO A 73 -30.44 6.47 26.80
C PRO A 73 -29.46 5.45 26.20
N GLY A 74 -29.90 4.19 26.08
CA GLY A 74 -29.04 3.01 25.86
C GLY A 74 -27.89 3.18 24.87
N ASP A 75 -26.69 2.92 25.37
CA ASP A 75 -25.46 2.71 24.60
C ASP A 75 -25.69 1.61 23.56
N THR A 76 -25.86 2.01 22.30
CA THR A 76 -25.52 1.12 21.19
C THR A 76 -23.99 1.11 21.13
N ALA A 77 -23.37 0.10 21.75
CA ALA A 77 -21.93 -0.05 21.76
C ALA A 77 -21.41 0.01 20.31
N THR A 78 -20.49 0.95 20.05
CA THR A 78 -19.74 0.97 18.79
C THR A 78 -18.85 -0.28 18.80
N PRO A 79 -18.89 -1.14 17.77
CA PRO A 79 -18.04 -2.32 17.75
C PRO A 79 -16.57 -1.90 17.81
N GLU A 80 -15.80 -2.55 18.69
CA GLU A 80 -14.36 -2.40 18.76
C GLU A 80 -13.72 -2.83 17.42
N PRO A 81 -12.66 -2.14 16.94
CA PRO A 81 -11.98 -2.53 15.71
C PRO A 81 -11.40 -3.95 15.85
N ASP A 82 -11.69 -4.80 14.87
CA ASP A 82 -11.06 -6.12 14.72
C ASP A 82 -10.10 -6.08 13.52
N PRO A 83 -8.78 -5.88 13.74
CA PRO A 83 -7.82 -5.77 12.65
C PRO A 83 -7.66 -7.06 11.84
N THR A 84 -8.05 -8.21 12.38
CA THR A 84 -7.94 -9.53 11.71
C THR A 84 -9.26 -10.05 11.14
N GLY A 85 -10.37 -9.39 11.47
CA GLY A 85 -11.69 -9.74 10.99
C GLY A 85 -11.82 -9.61 9.47
N VAL A 86 -12.86 -10.23 8.90
CA VAL A 86 -13.15 -10.12 7.47
C VAL A 86 -13.33 -8.65 7.07
N LYS A 87 -12.75 -8.28 5.92
CA LYS A 87 -12.84 -6.92 5.36
C LYS A 87 -13.53 -6.95 4.00
N GLY A 88 -14.39 -5.99 3.73
CA GLY A 88 -14.89 -5.74 2.39
C GLY A 88 -14.11 -4.60 1.72
N ASP A 89 -14.78 -3.94 0.78
CA ASP A 89 -14.27 -2.71 0.17
C ASP A 89 -14.12 -1.60 1.22
N GLY A 90 -13.08 -0.78 1.07
CA GLY A 90 -12.81 0.34 1.97
C GLY A 90 -11.35 0.75 2.01
N VAL A 91 -11.08 1.73 2.88
CA VAL A 91 -9.75 2.25 3.20
C VAL A 91 -9.48 1.96 4.67
N PHE A 92 -8.33 1.36 4.97
CA PHE A 92 -8.02 0.82 6.29
C PHE A 92 -6.65 1.30 6.75
N MET A 93 -6.56 1.78 7.99
CA MET A 93 -5.29 2.12 8.62
C MET A 93 -4.60 0.85 9.11
N VAL A 94 -3.36 0.64 8.65
CA VAL A 94 -2.57 -0.54 9.00
C VAL A 94 -2.21 -0.53 10.48
N GLY A 95 -2.40 -1.65 11.16
CA GLY A 95 -2.18 -1.84 12.59
C GLY A 95 -3.33 -1.41 13.49
N PHE A 96 -4.37 -0.76 12.94
CA PHE A 96 -5.57 -0.37 13.69
C PHE A 96 -6.83 -1.02 13.10
N ASP A 97 -7.14 -0.71 11.84
CA ASP A 97 -8.31 -1.27 11.15
C ASP A 97 -8.00 -2.60 10.46
N ILE A 98 -6.74 -2.81 10.06
CA ILE A 98 -6.28 -4.01 9.34
C ILE A 98 -4.91 -4.46 9.83
N ALA A 99 -4.73 -5.77 10.08
CA ALA A 99 -3.49 -6.35 10.57
C ALA A 99 -2.42 -6.47 9.48
N LEU A 100 -1.14 -6.39 9.90
CA LEU A 100 -0.01 -6.79 9.07
C LEU A 100 -0.08 -8.29 8.78
N GLY A 101 0.46 -8.71 7.64
CA GLY A 101 0.53 -10.11 7.22
C GLY A 101 -0.15 -10.38 5.89
N GLU A 102 -0.39 -11.64 5.60
CA GLU A 102 -1.02 -12.13 4.38
C GLU A 102 -2.55 -12.08 4.46
N TRP A 103 -3.16 -11.56 3.40
CA TRP A 103 -4.60 -11.42 3.22
C TRP A 103 -5.00 -12.04 1.89
N ARG A 104 -6.15 -12.71 1.87
CA ARG A 104 -6.67 -13.39 0.69
C ARG A 104 -8.08 -12.89 0.38
N SER A 105 -8.29 -12.41 -0.84
CA SER A 105 -9.62 -12.01 -1.30
C SER A 105 -10.50 -13.23 -1.58
N GLU A 106 -11.80 -13.05 -1.68
CA GLU A 106 -12.71 -14.10 -2.10
C GLU A 106 -12.35 -14.57 -3.53
N ASP A 107 -12.58 -15.86 -3.81
CA ASP A 107 -12.51 -16.40 -5.17
C ASP A 107 -13.77 -15.98 -5.94
N GLY A 108 -13.58 -15.39 -7.12
CA GLY A 108 -14.71 -14.94 -7.92
C GLY A 108 -14.36 -14.65 -9.37
N ALA A 109 -15.40 -14.46 -10.19
CA ALA A 109 -15.26 -14.15 -11.61
C ALA A 109 -15.12 -12.63 -11.89
N GLY A 110 -15.16 -11.79 -10.86
CA GLY A 110 -14.98 -10.34 -11.00
C GLY A 110 -13.59 -10.02 -11.56
N LEU A 111 -13.55 -9.12 -12.56
CA LEU A 111 -12.31 -8.73 -13.27
C LEU A 111 -11.81 -7.33 -12.90
N SER A 112 -12.44 -6.71 -11.90
CA SER A 112 -12.18 -5.33 -11.47
C SER A 112 -11.77 -5.26 -9.99
N CYS A 113 -11.17 -6.32 -9.45
CA CYS A 113 -10.59 -6.26 -8.11
C CYS A 113 -9.37 -5.34 -8.15
N TYR A 114 -9.41 -4.31 -7.31
CA TYR A 114 -8.34 -3.36 -7.11
C TYR A 114 -7.93 -3.35 -5.65
N TRP A 115 -6.62 -3.38 -5.40
CA TRP A 115 -6.09 -3.05 -4.09
C TRP A 115 -4.79 -2.26 -4.22
N VAL A 116 -4.49 -1.46 -3.21
CA VAL A 116 -3.27 -0.67 -3.13
C VAL A 116 -2.84 -0.47 -1.70
N ARG A 117 -1.53 -0.59 -1.48
CA ARG A 117 -0.87 -0.25 -0.22
C ARG A 117 -0.11 1.07 -0.38
N ARG A 118 -0.25 1.96 0.59
CA ARG A 118 0.40 3.27 0.60
C ARG A 118 1.17 3.49 1.89
N LYS A 119 2.25 4.24 1.77
CA LYS A 119 2.99 4.81 2.90
C LYS A 119 2.26 6.07 3.42
N TYR A 120 2.68 6.57 4.59
CA TYR A 120 2.08 7.75 5.25
C TYR A 120 2.06 9.02 4.39
N ASP A 121 2.98 9.15 3.42
CA ASP A 121 3.09 10.27 2.50
C ASP A 121 2.33 10.05 1.17
N GLY A 122 1.56 8.96 1.08
CA GLY A 122 0.77 8.58 -0.10
C GLY A 122 1.58 7.86 -1.18
N VAL A 123 2.87 7.59 -0.97
CA VAL A 123 3.67 6.79 -1.91
C VAL A 123 3.09 5.38 -1.98
N ILE A 124 2.81 4.93 -3.21
CA ILE A 124 2.31 3.57 -3.48
C ILE A 124 3.46 2.57 -3.31
N LEU A 125 3.27 1.59 -2.43
CA LEU A 125 4.23 0.52 -2.15
C LEU A 125 3.90 -0.77 -2.89
N GLY A 126 2.64 -0.95 -3.29
CA GLY A 126 2.20 -2.07 -4.12
C GLY A 126 0.73 -1.90 -4.50
N SER A 127 0.35 -2.40 -5.67
CA SER A 127 -1.03 -2.42 -6.12
C SER A 127 -1.30 -3.58 -7.05
N TYR A 128 -2.58 -3.87 -7.25
CA TYR A 128 -3.06 -4.87 -8.18
C TYR A 128 -4.38 -4.41 -8.78
N PHE A 129 -4.57 -4.72 -10.06
CA PHE A 129 -5.85 -4.58 -10.74
C PHE A 129 -6.08 -5.83 -11.59
N GLY A 130 -7.18 -6.54 -11.36
CA GLY A 130 -7.50 -7.72 -12.15
C GLY A 130 -8.58 -8.60 -11.56
N GLN A 131 -8.40 -9.91 -11.73
CA GLN A 131 -9.36 -10.89 -11.25
C GLN A 131 -9.38 -10.96 -9.72
N GLN A 132 -10.55 -11.23 -9.15
CA GLN A 132 -10.69 -11.70 -7.76
C GLN A 132 -9.90 -13.00 -7.56
N GLY A 133 -9.76 -13.46 -6.32
CA GLY A 133 -8.87 -14.57 -6.03
C GLY A 133 -7.40 -14.14 -5.86
N THR A 134 -7.12 -12.89 -5.50
CA THR A 134 -5.75 -12.40 -5.27
C THR A 134 -5.33 -12.51 -3.80
N THR A 135 -4.02 -12.52 -3.59
CA THR A 135 -3.37 -12.36 -2.29
C THR A 135 -2.72 -10.98 -2.21
N MET A 136 -2.70 -10.40 -1.02
CA MET A 136 -1.96 -9.18 -0.69
C MET A 136 -1.19 -9.44 0.60
N ARG A 137 0.07 -8.98 0.67
CA ARG A 137 0.82 -8.96 1.92
C ARG A 137 1.01 -7.54 2.40
N ILE A 138 0.54 -7.27 3.61
CA ILE A 138 0.68 -6.00 4.31
C ILE A 138 1.92 -6.07 5.19
N GLU A 139 2.81 -5.11 5.01
CA GLU A 139 4.12 -5.00 5.65
C GLU A 139 4.12 -3.84 6.65
N ASP A 140 5.18 -3.75 7.44
CA ASP A 140 5.37 -2.74 8.48
C ASP A 140 5.54 -1.30 7.95
N VAL A 141 5.98 -1.17 6.70
CA VAL A 141 6.12 0.10 6.00
C VAL A 141 4.81 0.65 5.46
N ASP A 142 3.75 -0.17 5.42
CA ASP A 142 2.43 0.28 4.97
C ASP A 142 1.74 1.10 6.06
N TYR A 143 1.05 2.15 5.62
CA TYR A 143 0.25 3.01 6.48
C TYR A 143 -1.24 2.85 6.18
N GLU A 144 -1.59 2.73 4.91
CA GLU A 144 -2.97 2.66 4.43
C GLU A 144 -3.09 1.55 3.38
N VAL A 145 -4.21 0.83 3.44
CA VAL A 145 -4.62 -0.12 2.41
C VAL A 145 -6.01 0.24 1.92
N GLU A 146 -6.18 0.30 0.61
CA GLU A 146 -7.48 0.48 -0.04
C GLU A 146 -7.81 -0.76 -0.86
N MET A 147 -9.06 -1.21 -0.76
CA MET A 147 -9.59 -2.40 -1.43
C MET A 147 -10.93 -2.05 -2.09
N GLU A 148 -11.10 -2.46 -3.35
CA GLU A 148 -12.32 -2.18 -4.12
C GLU A 148 -12.63 -3.34 -5.08
N GLY A 149 -13.88 -3.82 -5.08
CA GLY A 149 -14.37 -4.80 -6.04
C GLY A 149 -13.74 -6.19 -5.91
N CYS A 150 -13.11 -6.48 -4.77
CA CYS A 150 -12.37 -7.72 -4.53
C CYS A 150 -13.18 -8.80 -3.80
N GLY A 151 -14.39 -8.47 -3.35
CA GLY A 151 -15.16 -9.33 -2.44
C GLY A 151 -14.62 -9.25 -1.02
N ASP A 152 -14.93 -10.26 -0.22
CA ASP A 152 -14.46 -10.33 1.16
C ASP A 152 -12.96 -10.72 1.23
N TRP A 153 -12.23 -10.10 2.13
CA TRP A 153 -10.84 -10.36 2.43
C TRP A 153 -10.70 -11.05 3.78
N THR A 154 -10.01 -12.18 3.80
CA THR A 154 -9.75 -12.97 4.99
C THR A 154 -8.27 -12.90 5.35
N TYR A 155 -7.98 -12.65 6.63
CA TYR A 155 -6.62 -12.73 7.16
C TYR A 155 -6.12 -14.16 7.17
N VAL A 156 -4.96 -14.40 6.56
CA VAL A 156 -4.33 -15.72 6.45
C VAL A 156 -3.35 -15.94 7.61
N GLY A 157 -2.55 -14.92 7.94
CA GLY A 157 -1.55 -15.00 8.99
C GLY A 157 -0.41 -13.99 8.81
N PRO A 158 0.53 -13.93 9.77
CA PRO A 158 1.67 -13.00 9.73
C PRO A 158 2.70 -13.34 8.64
#